data_AF-X1Q971-F1
#
_entry.id   AF-X1Q971-F1
#
_cell.length_a   1.000
_cell.length_b   1.000
_cell.length_c   1.000
_cell.angle_alpha   90.00
_cell.angle_beta   90.00
_cell.angle_gamma   90.00
#
_symmetry.space_group_name_H-M   'P 1'
#
loop_
_entity.id
_entity.type
_entity.pdbx_description
1 polymer ?
#
loop_
_entity_poly.entity_id
_entity_poly.type
_entity_poly.pdbx_seq_one_letter_code
_entity_poly.pdbx_strand_id
1 'polypeptide(L)'
;MARSPVYTKSKAQRQKKVKQRDCQAGCPFFVRLYPELSAAALKAGVDKELALWYELRAINVTGCGRLVLNDALAALVSSFGYSQATAYRLLKAGDGKLWGISQSPALEGRSVVKIYGLYQVAEYLNTSGLSRAVEIRAGDFRGREAKTAWLYASFFKPDGSKAKPISRDSIEAATGVERRQQKRYDKVAGIKR
;
A
#
# COMPACT_ATOMS: atom_id res chain seq x y z
N MET A 1 49.86 43.99 13.65
CA MET A 1 48.45 43.95 13.18
C MET A 1 48.09 42.52 12.80
N ALA A 2 47.53 41.76 13.74
CA ALA A 2 47.13 40.36 13.53
C ALA A 2 45.67 40.32 13.03
N ARG A 3 45.45 39.77 11.83
CA ARG A 3 44.11 39.59 11.22
C ARG A 3 43.61 38.17 11.49
N SER A 4 42.38 38.10 11.98
CA SER A 4 41.63 36.90 12.37
C SER A 4 41.50 35.85 11.26
N PRO A 5 41.40 34.55 11.60
CA PRO A 5 41.06 33.53 10.62
C PRO A 5 39.54 33.48 10.39
N VAL A 6 39.15 33.62 9.13
CA VAL A 6 37.78 33.46 8.62
C VAL A 6 37.44 31.97 8.60
N TYR A 7 36.44 31.57 9.39
CA TYR A 7 35.85 30.24 9.36
C TYR A 7 34.80 30.19 8.23
N THR A 8 35.09 29.48 7.14
CA THR A 8 34.11 29.19 6.07
C THR A 8 33.57 27.78 6.22
N LYS A 9 32.25 27.66 6.38
CA LYS A 9 31.51 26.41 6.54
C LYS A 9 31.49 25.56 5.26
N SER A 10 31.49 24.24 5.50
CA SER A 10 31.18 23.10 4.64
C SER A 10 30.22 23.32 3.46
N LYS A 11 30.45 22.59 2.35
CA LYS A 11 29.51 21.64 1.71
C LYS A 11 30.06 21.16 0.37
N ALA A 12 30.36 19.86 0.25
CA ALA A 12 30.29 19.11 -1.00
C ALA A 12 30.35 17.61 -0.71
N GLN A 13 29.26 17.06 -0.18
CA GLN A 13 29.03 15.61 -0.25
C GLN A 13 28.87 15.24 -1.72
N ARG A 14 29.95 14.69 -2.28
CA ARG A 14 29.96 13.99 -3.58
C ARG A 14 28.86 12.93 -3.56
N GLN A 15 27.87 13.11 -4.41
CA GLN A 15 26.86 12.09 -4.73
C GLN A 15 27.58 10.84 -5.24
N LYS A 16 27.65 9.80 -4.41
CA LYS A 16 28.07 8.47 -4.85
C LYS A 16 26.96 7.91 -5.75
N LYS A 17 27.26 7.83 -7.04
CA LYS A 17 26.55 7.08 -8.07
C LYS A 17 26.42 5.63 -7.59
N VAL A 18 25.25 5.23 -7.11
CA VAL A 18 25.00 3.85 -6.66
C VAL A 18 24.86 2.98 -7.91
N LYS A 19 25.82 2.07 -8.04
CA LYS A 19 25.95 1.08 -9.11
C LYS A 19 24.90 -0.01 -8.89
N GLN A 20 24.08 -0.25 -9.90
CA GLN A 20 23.12 -1.35 -9.98
C GLN A 20 23.88 -2.68 -9.93
N ARG A 21 23.77 -3.39 -8.81
CA ARG A 21 24.19 -4.78 -8.62
C ARG A 21 23.21 -5.46 -7.66
N ASP A 22 22.51 -6.45 -8.15
CA ASP A 22 22.24 -7.74 -7.49
C ASP A 22 22.02 -7.71 -5.97
N CYS A 23 20.88 -7.15 -5.54
CA CYS A 23 20.32 -7.34 -4.19
C CYS A 23 18.79 -7.33 -4.40
N GLN A 24 18.01 -8.37 -4.12
CA GLN A 24 17.57 -8.68 -2.77
C GLN A 24 16.97 -10.09 -2.70
N ALA A 25 17.79 -11.08 -2.37
CA ALA A 25 17.32 -12.22 -1.58
C ALA A 25 17.60 -11.86 -0.12
N GLY A 26 16.61 -11.32 0.61
CA GLY A 26 16.74 -11.08 2.06
C GLY A 26 16.16 -9.79 2.63
N CYS A 27 15.72 -8.82 1.82
CA CYS A 27 14.92 -7.71 2.36
C CYS A 27 13.45 -8.14 2.47
N PRO A 28 12.80 -8.01 3.65
CA PRO A 28 11.40 -8.38 3.76
C PRO A 28 10.58 -7.44 2.87
N PHE A 29 9.76 -8.02 1.99
CA PHE A 29 8.84 -7.28 1.13
C PHE A 29 7.65 -6.83 1.99
N PHE A 30 7.45 -5.51 2.11
CA PHE A 30 6.42 -4.92 2.98
C PHE A 30 5.35 -4.18 2.20
N VAL A 31 4.13 -4.23 2.72
CA VAL A 31 2.97 -3.47 2.25
C VAL A 31 2.69 -2.36 3.27
N ARG A 32 2.58 -1.12 2.79
CA ARG A 32 2.32 0.06 3.62
C ARG A 32 0.84 0.43 3.57
N LEU A 33 0.09 0.07 4.61
CA LEU A 33 -1.32 0.42 4.73
C LEU A 33 -1.51 1.77 5.39
N TYR A 34 -2.53 2.52 4.95
CA TYR A 34 -2.97 3.74 5.61
C TYR A 34 -4.32 3.45 6.28
N PRO A 35 -4.41 3.57 7.62
CA PRO A 35 -5.61 3.31 8.40
C PRO A 35 -6.88 3.95 7.84
N GLU A 36 -6.80 5.23 7.51
CA GLU A 36 -7.95 6.04 7.10
C GLU A 36 -8.48 5.61 5.74
N LEU A 37 -7.59 5.38 4.78
CA LEU A 37 -7.98 4.85 3.45
C LEU A 37 -8.59 3.46 3.59
N SER A 38 -8.04 2.63 4.48
CA SER A 38 -8.53 1.27 4.69
C SER A 38 -9.95 1.27 5.23
N ALA A 39 -10.25 2.12 6.22
CA ALA A 39 -11.60 2.28 6.75
C ALA A 39 -12.57 2.85 5.71
N ALA A 40 -12.17 3.88 4.97
CA ALA A 40 -13.00 4.49 3.94
C ALA A 40 -13.31 3.51 2.80
N ALA A 41 -12.33 2.72 2.36
CA ALA A 41 -12.53 1.72 1.32
C ALA A 41 -13.42 0.55 1.77
N LEU A 42 -13.28 0.10 3.02
CA LEU A 42 -14.18 -0.90 3.61
C LEU A 42 -15.63 -0.37 3.61
N LYS A 43 -15.81 0.88 4.02
CA LYS A 43 -17.13 1.53 4.07
C LYS A 43 -17.74 1.72 2.68
N ALA A 44 -16.92 2.02 1.68
CA ALA A 44 -17.33 2.20 0.30
C ALA A 44 -17.42 0.89 -0.51
N GLY A 45 -17.03 -0.26 0.06
CA GLY A 45 -17.05 -1.55 -0.63
C GLY A 45 -16.01 -1.70 -1.76
N VAL A 46 -14.93 -0.91 -1.72
CA VAL A 46 -13.81 -0.92 -2.68
C VAL A 46 -12.52 -1.46 -2.06
N ASP A 47 -12.66 -2.34 -1.06
CA ASP A 47 -11.57 -2.92 -0.28
C ASP A 47 -10.61 -3.75 -1.15
N LYS A 48 -11.12 -4.43 -2.18
CA LYS A 48 -10.31 -5.24 -3.11
C LYS A 48 -9.44 -4.38 -4.00
N GLU A 49 -9.99 -3.31 -4.54
CA GLU A 49 -9.26 -2.35 -5.35
C GLU A 49 -8.20 -1.66 -4.50
N LEU A 50 -8.53 -1.23 -3.27
CA LEU A 50 -7.55 -0.62 -2.38
C LEU A 50 -6.44 -1.61 -2.00
N ALA A 51 -6.78 -2.87 -1.69
CA ALA A 51 -5.78 -3.91 -1.44
C ALA A 51 -4.82 -4.06 -2.63
N LEU A 52 -5.35 -4.10 -3.85
CA LEU A 52 -4.51 -4.18 -5.05
C LEU A 52 -3.64 -2.93 -5.23
N TRP A 53 -4.16 -1.75 -4.92
CA TRP A 53 -3.38 -0.51 -4.97
C TRP A 53 -2.18 -0.54 -4.01
N TYR A 54 -2.37 -1.07 -2.79
CA TYR A 54 -1.27 -1.27 -1.85
C TYR A 54 -0.21 -2.25 -2.37
N GLU A 55 -0.65 -3.34 -2.99
CA GLU A 55 0.22 -4.35 -3.59
C GLU A 55 1.03 -3.78 -4.75
N LEU A 56 0.38 -3.05 -5.66
CA LEU A 56 1.04 -2.38 -6.78
C LEU A 56 2.07 -1.35 -6.29
N ARG A 57 1.77 -0.62 -5.22
CA ARG A 57 2.74 0.30 -4.60
C ARG A 57 3.91 -0.43 -3.96
N ALA A 58 3.68 -1.59 -3.34
CA ALA A 58 4.75 -2.41 -2.80
C ALA A 58 5.67 -2.94 -3.92
N ILE A 59 5.08 -3.40 -5.04
CA ILE A 59 5.81 -3.87 -6.23
C ILE A 59 6.60 -2.74 -6.91
N ASN A 60 6.09 -1.51 -6.86
CA ASN A 60 6.73 -0.34 -7.47
C ASN A 60 7.91 0.19 -6.63
N VAL A 61 8.98 -0.62 -6.52
CA VAL A 61 10.18 -0.33 -5.74
C VAL A 61 10.88 0.96 -6.20
N THR A 62 10.83 1.26 -7.50
CA THR A 62 11.45 2.48 -8.08
C THR A 62 10.68 3.76 -7.74
N GLY A 63 9.43 3.65 -7.29
CA GLY A 63 8.59 4.78 -6.92
C GLY A 63 8.15 5.67 -8.10
N CYS A 64 8.38 5.24 -9.35
CA CYS A 64 8.09 6.06 -10.54
C CYS A 64 6.59 6.19 -10.87
N GLY A 65 5.72 5.56 -10.07
CA GLY A 65 4.26 5.54 -10.26
C GLY A 65 3.78 4.79 -11.51
N ARG A 66 4.64 4.08 -12.24
CA ARG A 66 4.28 3.40 -13.49
C ARG A 66 4.85 1.98 -13.53
N LEU A 67 4.02 1.01 -13.91
CA LEU A 67 4.42 -0.38 -14.11
C LEU A 67 3.96 -0.86 -15.48
N VAL A 68 4.80 -1.62 -16.19
CA VAL A 68 4.35 -2.34 -17.40
C VAL A 68 3.33 -3.39 -16.97
N LEU A 69 2.20 -3.49 -17.69
CA LEU A 69 1.07 -4.33 -17.27
C LEU A 69 1.46 -5.80 -17.07
N ASN A 70 2.25 -6.37 -17.98
CA ASN A 70 2.69 -7.76 -17.88
C ASN A 70 3.62 -7.99 -16.68
N ASP A 71 4.51 -7.05 -16.39
CA ASP A 71 5.42 -7.13 -15.25
C ASP A 71 4.65 -6.99 -13.93
N ALA A 72 3.65 -6.09 -13.89
CA ALA A 72 2.74 -5.96 -12.75
C ALA A 72 1.95 -7.26 -12.50
N LEU A 73 1.43 -7.89 -13.56
CA LEU A 73 0.74 -9.18 -13.46
C LEU A 73 1.67 -10.27 -12.94
N ALA A 74 2.87 -10.40 -13.50
CA ALA A 74 3.84 -11.39 -13.07
C ALA A 74 4.21 -11.21 -11.59
N ALA A 75 4.44 -9.97 -11.16
CA ALA A 75 4.75 -9.64 -9.77
C ALA A 75 3.57 -9.89 -8.80
N LEU A 76 2.33 -9.64 -9.23
CA LEU A 76 1.13 -9.96 -8.44
C LEU A 76 0.96 -11.48 -8.26
N VAL A 77 1.23 -12.26 -9.31
CA VAL A 77 1.18 -13.72 -9.28
C VAL A 77 2.27 -14.27 -8.35
N SER A 78 3.51 -13.82 -8.50
CA SER A 78 4.64 -14.34 -7.71
C SER A 78 4.61 -13.89 -6.25
N SER A 79 4.34 -12.62 -5.97
CA SER A 79 4.44 -12.06 -4.61
C SER A 79 3.17 -12.24 -3.79
N PHE A 80 1.99 -12.18 -4.41
CA PHE A 80 0.68 -12.19 -3.71
C PHE A 80 -0.19 -13.39 -4.09
N GLY A 81 0.29 -14.28 -4.97
CA GLY A 81 -0.35 -15.55 -5.26
C GLY A 81 -1.70 -15.46 -5.97
N TYR A 82 -1.94 -14.41 -6.76
CA TYR A 82 -3.10 -14.36 -7.63
C TYR A 82 -2.97 -15.36 -8.78
N SER A 83 -4.09 -15.82 -9.34
CA SER A 83 -4.09 -16.31 -10.71
C SER A 83 -4.02 -15.13 -11.68
N GLN A 84 -3.36 -15.31 -12.82
CA GLN A 84 -3.19 -14.25 -13.82
C GLN A 84 -4.54 -13.67 -14.27
N ALA A 85 -5.54 -14.53 -14.52
CA ALA A 85 -6.89 -14.10 -14.88
C ALA A 85 -7.56 -13.24 -13.79
N THR A 86 -7.38 -13.60 -12.52
CA THR A 86 -7.95 -12.83 -11.40
C THR A 86 -7.26 -11.48 -11.27
N ALA A 87 -5.93 -11.45 -11.35
CA ALA A 87 -5.14 -10.22 -11.29
C ALA A 87 -5.54 -9.27 -12.43
N TYR A 88 -5.66 -9.79 -13.65
CA TYR A 88 -6.09 -9.00 -14.81
C TYR A 88 -7.51 -8.43 -14.63
N ARG A 89 -8.47 -9.26 -14.20
CA ARG A 89 -9.84 -8.82 -13.95
C ARG A 89 -9.91 -7.71 -12.90
N LEU A 90 -9.14 -7.84 -11.80
CA LEU A 90 -9.10 -6.82 -10.75
C LEU A 90 -8.44 -5.53 -11.24
N LEU A 91 -7.34 -5.62 -12.00
CA LEU A 91 -6.70 -4.46 -12.62
C LEU A 91 -7.66 -3.71 -13.55
N LYS A 92 -8.45 -4.42 -14.34
CA LYS A 92 -9.48 -3.79 -15.18
C LYS A 92 -10.61 -3.17 -14.37
N ALA A 93 -11.05 -3.82 -13.29
CA ALA A 93 -12.14 -3.32 -12.45
C ALA A 93 -11.79 -2.03 -11.67
N GLY A 94 -10.51 -1.80 -11.38
CA GLY A 94 -10.05 -0.58 -10.71
C GLY A 94 -9.44 0.48 -11.63
N ASP A 95 -9.46 0.25 -12.95
CA ASP A 95 -9.04 1.22 -13.95
C ASP A 95 -9.91 2.49 -13.88
N GLY A 96 -9.27 3.65 -13.86
CA GLY A 96 -9.90 4.95 -13.65
C GLY A 96 -10.22 5.30 -12.19
N LYS A 97 -10.11 4.35 -11.24
CA LYS A 97 -10.39 4.59 -9.82
C LYS A 97 -9.11 4.91 -9.05
N LEU A 98 -8.25 3.90 -8.85
CA LEU A 98 -7.03 3.97 -8.03
C LEU A 98 -5.75 3.89 -8.88
N TRP A 99 -5.91 3.56 -10.16
CA TRP A 99 -4.87 3.59 -11.17
C TRP A 99 -5.52 3.82 -12.53
N GLY A 100 -4.69 4.13 -13.54
CA GLY A 100 -5.11 4.19 -14.94
C GLY A 100 -4.31 3.21 -15.79
N ILE A 101 -4.96 2.52 -16.70
CA ILE A 101 -4.32 1.67 -17.70
C ILE A 101 -4.31 2.42 -19.02
N SER A 102 -3.13 2.73 -19.54
CA SER A 102 -2.98 3.37 -20.84
C SER A 102 -1.98 2.64 -21.73
N GLN A 103 -2.13 2.76 -23.04
CA GLN A 103 -1.08 2.34 -23.96
C GLN A 103 0.07 3.35 -23.87
N SER A 104 1.30 2.84 -23.85
CA SER A 104 2.48 3.71 -23.86
C SER A 104 2.90 3.99 -25.31
N PRO A 105 2.99 5.26 -25.73
CA PRO A 105 3.57 5.60 -27.03
C PRO A 105 5.07 5.25 -27.12
N ALA A 106 5.75 5.19 -25.96
CA ALA A 106 7.18 4.94 -25.87
C ALA A 106 7.54 3.44 -25.83
N LEU A 107 6.56 2.56 -25.64
CA LEU A 107 6.74 1.11 -25.62
C LEU A 107 5.67 0.51 -26.53
N GLU A 108 6.01 0.33 -27.81
CA GLU A 108 5.09 -0.14 -28.85
C GLU A 108 4.26 -1.34 -28.38
N GLY A 109 2.94 -1.18 -28.44
CA GLY A 109 1.96 -2.22 -28.10
C GLY A 109 1.87 -2.57 -26.60
N ARG A 110 2.62 -1.93 -25.70
CA ARG A 110 2.60 -2.26 -24.27
C ARG A 110 1.67 -1.33 -23.50
N SER A 111 0.81 -1.94 -22.68
CA SER A 111 0.02 -1.21 -21.69
C SER A 111 0.83 -0.95 -20.42
N VAL A 112 0.64 0.24 -19.84
CA VAL A 112 1.26 0.69 -18.60
C VAL A 112 0.16 0.99 -17.59
N VAL A 113 0.36 0.52 -16.36
CA VAL A 113 -0.44 0.84 -15.19
C VAL A 113 0.17 2.07 -14.51
N LYS A 114 -0.53 3.20 -14.57
CA LYS A 114 -0.21 4.42 -13.83
C LYS A 114 -0.89 4.36 -12.46
N ILE A 115 -0.11 4.12 -11.41
CA ILE A 115 -0.60 4.05 -10.03
C ILE A 115 -0.86 5.47 -9.54
N TYR A 116 -2.05 5.74 -9.01
CA TYR A 116 -2.36 7.06 -8.47
C TYR A 116 -1.66 7.31 -7.15
N GLY A 117 -1.28 8.56 -6.94
CA GLY A 117 -0.60 8.99 -5.73
C GLY A 117 -1.50 8.90 -4.50
N LEU A 118 -0.88 8.92 -3.33
CA LEU A 118 -1.57 8.84 -2.04
C LEU A 118 -2.71 9.87 -1.92
N TYR A 119 -2.44 11.12 -2.29
CA TYR A 119 -3.43 12.21 -2.23
C TYR A 119 -4.59 12.02 -3.20
N GLN A 120 -4.33 11.53 -4.42
CA GLN A 120 -5.39 11.25 -5.40
C GLN A 120 -6.34 10.15 -4.91
N VAL A 121 -5.79 9.11 -4.27
CA VAL A 121 -6.60 8.04 -3.67
C VAL A 121 -7.37 8.54 -2.45
N ALA A 122 -6.77 9.42 -1.64
CA ALA A 122 -7.44 10.04 -0.51
C ALA A 122 -8.62 10.91 -0.95
N GLU A 123 -8.45 11.72 -2.00
CA GLU A 123 -9.52 12.50 -2.62
C GLU A 123 -10.64 11.58 -3.16
N TYR A 124 -10.28 10.51 -3.87
CA TYR A 124 -11.25 9.53 -4.37
C TYR A 124 -12.09 8.90 -3.25
N LEU A 125 -11.47 8.59 -2.11
CA LEU A 125 -12.13 8.02 -0.93
C LEU A 125 -12.71 9.08 0.01
N ASN A 126 -12.71 10.36 -0.38
CA ASN A 126 -13.15 11.50 0.43
C ASN A 126 -12.56 11.47 1.86
N THR A 127 -11.26 11.19 1.94
CA THR A 127 -10.52 11.03 3.19
C THR A 127 -9.50 12.15 3.34
N SER A 128 -9.48 12.81 4.49
CA SER A 128 -8.49 13.83 4.85
C SER A 128 -7.71 13.41 6.09
N GLY A 129 -6.49 13.94 6.26
CA GLY A 129 -5.69 13.69 7.46
C GLY A 129 -5.14 12.27 7.57
N LEU A 130 -4.28 11.87 6.63
CA LEU A 130 -3.65 10.54 6.65
C LEU A 130 -2.61 10.41 7.76
N SER A 131 -2.75 9.39 8.61
CA SER A 131 -1.78 9.07 9.65
C SER A 131 -0.56 8.32 9.09
N ARG A 132 0.35 7.94 10.01
CA ARG A 132 1.50 7.10 9.69
C ARG A 132 1.06 5.76 9.11
N ALA A 133 1.77 5.32 8.07
CA ALA A 133 1.53 4.02 7.46
C ALA A 133 1.87 2.87 8.43
N VAL A 134 1.03 1.83 8.42
CA VAL A 134 1.25 0.55 9.09
C VAL A 134 1.95 -0.40 8.11
N GLU A 135 3.11 -0.91 8.48
CA GLU A 135 3.86 -1.86 7.65
C GLU A 135 3.49 -3.30 7.99
N ILE A 136 3.16 -4.08 6.95
CA ILE A 136 2.79 -5.50 7.05
C ILE A 136 3.70 -6.28 6.10
N ARG A 137 4.13 -7.47 6.51
CA ARG A 137 4.88 -8.36 5.59
C ARG A 137 3.96 -8.79 4.47
N ALA A 138 4.42 -8.70 3.23
CA ALA A 138 3.60 -9.04 2.06
C ALA A 138 3.08 -10.49 2.07
N GLY A 139 3.82 -11.41 2.69
CA GLY A 139 3.37 -12.79 2.90
C GLY A 139 2.10 -12.90 3.77
N ASP A 140 1.96 -12.03 4.78
CA ASP A 140 0.77 -11.96 5.65
C ASP A 140 -0.41 -11.31 4.91
N PHE A 141 -0.13 -10.48 3.90
CA PHE A 141 -1.11 -9.83 3.03
C PHE A 141 -1.51 -10.69 1.82
N ARG A 142 -1.47 -12.02 1.97
CA ARG A 142 -1.82 -12.98 0.91
C ARG A 142 -3.20 -13.60 1.13
N GLY A 143 -3.96 -13.70 0.04
CA GLY A 143 -5.30 -14.30 0.06
C GLY A 143 -6.41 -13.28 0.31
N ARG A 144 -7.59 -13.53 -0.24
CA ARG A 144 -8.70 -12.56 -0.28
C ARG A 144 -9.16 -12.15 1.11
N GLU A 145 -9.39 -13.11 2.00
CA GLU A 145 -9.90 -12.85 3.35
C GLU A 145 -8.85 -12.16 4.23
N ALA A 146 -7.58 -12.54 4.10
CA ALA A 146 -6.49 -11.91 4.83
C ALA A 146 -6.33 -10.43 4.47
N LYS A 147 -6.51 -10.06 3.19
CA LYS A 147 -6.41 -8.67 2.74
C LYS A 147 -7.46 -7.78 3.41
N THR A 148 -8.73 -8.16 3.33
CA THR A 148 -9.82 -7.42 3.98
C THR A 148 -9.63 -7.39 5.50
N ALA A 149 -9.18 -8.50 6.11
CA ALA A 149 -8.87 -8.54 7.54
C ALA A 149 -7.71 -7.62 7.95
N TRP A 150 -6.67 -7.48 7.12
CA TRP A 150 -5.55 -6.58 7.39
C TRP A 150 -5.89 -5.11 7.15
N LEU A 151 -6.71 -4.81 6.14
CA LEU A 151 -7.28 -3.45 5.97
C LEU A 151 -8.09 -3.06 7.22
N TYR A 152 -8.95 -3.96 7.68
CA TYR A 152 -9.69 -3.82 8.93
C TYR A 152 -8.76 -3.62 10.12
N ALA A 153 -7.76 -4.49 10.27
CA ALA A 153 -6.80 -4.44 11.37
C ALA A 153 -5.99 -3.14 11.38
N SER A 154 -5.65 -2.60 10.22
CA SER A 154 -4.82 -1.38 10.11
C SER A 154 -5.44 -0.17 10.80
N PHE A 155 -6.77 -0.07 10.84
CA PHE A 155 -7.46 1.05 11.49
C PHE A 155 -7.44 0.95 13.02
N PHE A 156 -7.47 -0.27 13.56
CA PHE A 156 -7.65 -0.50 14.99
C PHE A 156 -6.46 -1.14 15.68
N LYS A 157 -5.37 -1.44 14.96
CA LYS A 157 -4.23 -2.14 15.56
C LYS A 157 -3.71 -1.29 16.71
N PRO A 158 -3.88 -1.76 17.96
CA PRO A 158 -3.42 -0.99 19.10
C PRO A 158 -1.90 -0.97 19.07
N ASP A 159 -1.29 0.20 18.97
CA ASP A 159 0.14 0.33 19.20
C ASP A 159 0.40 0.15 20.70
N GLY A 160 0.74 -1.08 21.08
CA GLY A 160 1.17 -1.45 22.43
C GLY A 160 0.08 -2.02 23.34
N SER A 161 0.54 -2.70 24.38
CA SER A 161 -0.27 -3.40 25.39
C SER A 161 -1.20 -2.50 26.25
N LYS A 162 -1.23 -1.20 25.99
CA LYS A 162 -1.95 -0.18 26.78
C LYS A 162 -3.09 0.53 26.04
N ALA A 163 -3.30 0.26 24.75
CA ALA A 163 -4.38 0.93 24.04
C ALA A 163 -5.74 0.39 24.54
N LYS A 164 -6.67 1.32 24.80
CA LYS A 164 -8.02 0.95 25.22
C LYS A 164 -8.74 0.27 24.06
N PRO A 165 -9.41 -0.89 24.29
CA PRO A 165 -10.19 -1.54 23.25
C PRO A 165 -11.28 -0.59 22.72
N ILE A 166 -11.35 -0.43 21.40
CA ILE A 166 -12.44 0.31 20.74
C ILE A 166 -13.66 -0.60 20.68
N SER A 167 -14.84 -0.04 20.97
CA SER A 167 -16.11 -0.77 20.93
C SER A 167 -16.41 -1.30 19.51
N ARG A 168 -17.07 -2.45 19.41
CA ARG A 168 -17.45 -3.03 18.10
C ARG A 168 -18.42 -2.15 17.31
N ASP A 169 -19.24 -1.36 18.00
CA ASP A 169 -20.20 -0.46 17.36
C ASP A 169 -19.49 0.75 16.76
N SER A 170 -18.49 1.29 17.46
CA SER A 170 -17.63 2.34 16.93
C SER A 170 -16.86 1.86 15.70
N ILE A 171 -16.41 0.60 15.69
CA ILE A 171 -15.75 -0.03 14.55
C ILE A 171 -16.70 -0.12 13.35
N GLU A 172 -17.92 -0.60 13.58
CA GLU A 172 -18.94 -0.76 12.55
C GLU A 172 -19.32 0.60 11.95
N ALA A 173 -19.51 1.63 12.78
CA ALA A 173 -19.79 2.99 12.32
C ALA A 173 -18.66 3.58 11.44
N ALA A 174 -17.40 3.28 11.79
CA ALA A 174 -16.22 3.77 11.07
C ALA A 174 -15.98 3.01 9.74
N THR A 175 -16.09 1.69 9.75
CA THR A 175 -15.68 0.82 8.63
C THR A 175 -16.82 0.20 7.83
N GLY A 176 -18.05 0.24 8.34
CA GLY A 176 -19.19 -0.48 7.77
C GLY A 176 -19.15 -2.00 7.96
N VAL A 177 -18.15 -2.54 8.66
CA VAL A 177 -18.00 -3.99 8.86
C VAL A 177 -18.87 -4.45 10.02
N GLU A 178 -19.83 -5.34 9.73
CA GLU A 178 -20.73 -5.93 10.73
C GLU A 178 -19.99 -6.69 11.83
N ARG A 179 -20.51 -6.64 13.07
CA ARG A 179 -20.00 -7.41 14.23
C ARG A 179 -19.61 -8.87 13.94
N ARG A 180 -20.38 -9.61 13.11
CA ARG A 180 -20.07 -11.01 12.77
C ARG A 180 -18.80 -11.12 11.94
N GLN A 181 -18.62 -10.22 10.98
CA GLN A 181 -17.44 -10.15 10.11
C GLN A 181 -16.21 -9.67 10.90
N GLN A 182 -16.39 -8.71 11.81
CA GLN A 182 -15.31 -8.25 12.70
C GLN A 182 -14.65 -9.40 13.46
N LYS A 183 -15.44 -10.29 14.10
CA LYS A 183 -14.90 -11.46 14.83
C LYS A 183 -14.09 -12.40 13.93
N ARG A 184 -14.52 -12.57 12.68
CA ARG A 184 -13.82 -13.39 11.69
C ARG A 184 -12.49 -12.73 11.31
N TYR A 185 -12.49 -11.43 11.05
CA TYR A 185 -11.28 -10.67 10.72
C TYR A 185 -10.29 -10.58 11.89
N ASP A 186 -10.77 -10.39 13.12
CA ASP A 186 -9.93 -10.43 14.33
C ASP A 186 -9.15 -11.76 14.41
N LYS A 187 -9.83 -12.90 14.15
CA LYS A 187 -9.20 -14.22 14.13
C LYS A 187 -8.14 -14.36 13.04
N VAL A 188 -8.43 -13.87 11.83
CA VAL A 188 -7.51 -13.95 10.69
C VAL A 188 -6.29 -13.05 10.88
N ALA A 189 -6.49 -11.84 11.42
CA ALA A 189 -5.42 -10.88 11.69
C ALA A 189 -4.66 -11.17 13.00
N GLY A 190 -5.06 -12.19 13.77
CA GLY A 190 -4.43 -12.56 15.05
C GLY A 190 -4.65 -11.55 16.17
N ILE A 191 -5.70 -10.74 16.09
CA ILE A 191 -6.04 -9.73 17.10
C ILE A 191 -6.75 -10.42 18.27
N LYS A 192 -6.19 -10.28 19.47
CA LYS A 192 -6.85 -10.69 20.72
C LYS A 192 -7.48 -9.45 21.35
N ARG A 193 -8.81 -9.45 21.50
CA ARG A 193 -9.62 -8.43 22.19
C ARG A 193 -10.42 -9.06 23.31
#